data_AF-M4E6V2-F1
#
_entry.id   AF-M4E6V2-F1
#
_cell.length_a   1.000
_cell.length_b   1.000
_cell.length_c   1.000
_cell.angle_alpha   90.00
_cell.angle_beta   90.00
_cell.angle_gamma   90.00
#
_symmetry.space_group_name_H-M   'P 1'
#
loop_
_entity.id
_entity.type
_entity.pdbx_description
1 polymer ?
#
loop_
_entity_poly.entity_id
_entity_poly.type
_entity_poly.pdbx_seq_one_letter_code
_entity_poly.pdbx_strand_id
1 'polypeptide(L)'
;MVGHLLNKDLKALKMDHARVIDISGGIGKLPRPSLSHLCKSVLGYEMPKSPGRCVHEAVASMKLVLAIVELRIDTSVPLPDESRLLPLEKNVVSKHSRRNLRGRQPL
;
A
#
# COMPACT_ATOMS: atom_id res chain seq x y z
N MET A 1 -14.55 -2.86 -1.05
CA MET A 1 -13.46 -3.54 -1.82
C MET A 1 -12.34 -3.97 -0.88
N VAL A 2 -11.65 -5.06 -1.21
CA VAL A 2 -10.52 -5.64 -0.45
C VAL A 2 -9.34 -5.86 -1.39
N GLY A 3 -8.12 -5.51 -0.97
CA GLY A 3 -6.93 -5.63 -1.80
C GLY A 3 -5.68 -4.96 -1.22
N HIS A 4 -4.58 -4.97 -1.96
CA HIS A 4 -3.30 -4.36 -1.57
C HIS A 4 -3.00 -3.16 -2.49
N LEU A 5 -2.73 -1.98 -1.92
CA LEU A 5 -2.45 -0.73 -2.66
C LEU A 5 -3.61 -0.26 -3.56
N LEU A 6 -4.85 -0.47 -3.10
CA LEU A 6 -6.09 -0.20 -3.86
C LEU A 6 -6.24 1.24 -4.37
N ASN A 7 -5.52 2.22 -3.81
CA ASN A 7 -5.51 3.59 -4.32
C ASN A 7 -5.12 3.67 -5.81
N LYS A 8 -4.19 2.81 -6.26
CA LYS A 8 -3.79 2.76 -7.67
C LYS A 8 -4.94 2.22 -8.53
N ASP A 9 -5.56 1.14 -8.08
CA ASP A 9 -6.65 0.47 -8.80
C ASP A 9 -7.90 1.35 -8.88
N LEU A 10 -8.31 1.96 -7.77
CA LEU A 10 -9.46 2.86 -7.71
C LEU A 10 -9.29 4.09 -8.60
N LYS A 11 -8.07 4.65 -8.66
CA LYS A 11 -7.74 5.75 -9.58
C LYS A 11 -7.83 5.32 -11.04
N ALA A 12 -7.30 4.15 -11.38
CA ALA A 12 -7.36 3.62 -12.73
C ALA A 12 -8.82 3.35 -13.17
N LEU A 13 -9.64 2.83 -12.25
CA LEU A 13 -11.06 2.56 -12.47
C LEU A 13 -11.95 3.82 -12.39
N LYS A 14 -11.41 4.96 -11.95
CA LYS A 14 -12.15 6.21 -11.70
C LYS A 14 -13.35 6.00 -10.77
N MET A 15 -13.19 5.13 -9.78
CA MET A 15 -14.22 4.80 -8.81
C MET A 15 -13.89 5.45 -7.47
N ASP A 16 -14.89 6.09 -6.87
CA ASP A 16 -14.87 6.43 -5.46
C ASP A 16 -15.74 5.43 -4.70
N HIS A 17 -15.15 4.75 -3.72
CA HIS A 17 -15.80 3.67 -3.00
C HIS A 17 -15.63 3.85 -1.50
N ALA A 18 -16.73 4.07 -0.79
CA ALA A 18 -16.71 4.47 0.62
C ALA A 18 -16.16 3.40 1.59
N ARG A 19 -16.18 2.11 1.20
CA ARG A 19 -15.75 1.00 2.07
C ARG A 19 -14.61 0.22 1.44
N VAL A 20 -13.38 0.56 1.81
CA VAL A 20 -12.16 -0.04 1.27
C VAL A 20 -11.31 -0.60 2.41
N ILE A 21 -10.93 -1.87 2.29
CA ILE A 21 -9.95 -2.52 3.16
C ILE A 21 -8.66 -2.65 2.36
N ASP A 22 -7.72 -1.74 2.62
CA ASP A 22 -6.38 -1.77 2.03
C ASP A 22 -5.41 -2.48 2.99
N ILE A 23 -4.90 -3.63 2.54
CA ILE A 23 -4.07 -4.54 3.33
C ILE A 23 -2.59 -4.11 3.30
N SER A 24 -2.23 -3.12 2.49
CA SER A 24 -0.86 -2.56 2.45
C SER A 24 -0.51 -1.69 3.68
N GLY A 25 -1.27 -1.82 4.77
CA GLY A 25 -1.24 -0.98 5.96
C GLY A 25 0.19 -0.74 6.46
N GLY A 26 0.60 0.53 6.42
CA GLY A 26 1.86 1.01 6.96
C GLY A 26 1.56 2.10 7.99
N ILE A 27 2.24 2.04 9.14
CA ILE A 27 2.15 3.07 10.17
C ILE A 27 3.12 4.20 9.79
N GLY A 28 2.59 5.37 9.45
CA GLY A 28 3.39 6.57 9.21
C GLY A 28 4.30 6.48 7.98
N LYS A 29 5.60 6.74 8.17
CA LYS A 29 6.62 6.78 7.09
C LYS A 29 7.27 5.41 6.82
N LEU A 30 6.85 4.34 7.50
CA LEU A 30 7.45 3.04 7.28
C LEU A 30 7.17 2.53 5.85
N PRO A 31 8.12 1.79 5.24
CA PRO A 31 7.90 1.08 4.00
C PRO A 31 6.66 0.18 4.10
N ARG A 32 5.81 0.21 3.08
CA ARG A 32 4.64 -0.68 3.04
C ARG A 32 5.11 -2.10 2.70
N PRO A 33 4.76 -3.12 3.51
CA PRO A 33 5.14 -4.48 3.20
C PRO A 33 4.48 -4.93 1.89
N SER A 34 5.21 -5.73 1.10
CA SER A 34 4.65 -6.34 -0.11
C SER A 34 3.59 -7.38 0.25
N LEU A 35 2.62 -7.60 -0.63
CA LEU A 35 1.60 -8.62 -0.43
C LEU A 35 2.21 -10.03 -0.26
N SER A 36 3.28 -10.34 -0.99
CA SER A 36 4.02 -11.61 -0.85
C SER A 36 4.64 -11.77 0.54
N HIS A 37 5.20 -10.69 1.11
CA HIS A 37 5.74 -10.71 2.47
C HIS A 37 4.63 -10.96 3.49
N LEU A 38 3.49 -10.26 3.35
CA LEU A 38 2.32 -10.46 4.20
C LEU A 38 1.79 -11.89 4.13
N CYS A 39 1.69 -12.48 2.94
CA CYS A 39 1.24 -13.86 2.78
C CYS A 39 2.18 -14.84 3.46
N LYS A 40 3.50 -14.64 3.32
CA LYS A 40 4.49 -15.50 3.94
C LYS A 40 4.45 -15.39 5.47
N SER A 41 4.35 -14.17 6.00
CA SER A 41 4.36 -13.92 7.44
C SER A 41 3.06 -14.29 8.15
N VAL A 42 1.91 -14.05 7.53
CA VAL A 42 0.58 -14.25 8.15
C VAL A 42 -0.03 -15.60 7.78
N LEU A 43 0.09 -16.03 6.52
CA LEU A 43 -0.54 -17.25 6.01
C LEU A 43 0.44 -18.42 5.85
N GLY A 44 1.75 -18.18 6.02
CA GLY A 44 2.77 -19.23 5.95
C GLY A 44 3.06 -19.77 4.55
N TYR A 45 2.60 -19.12 3.48
CA TYR A 45 2.85 -19.58 2.10
C TYR A 45 3.34 -18.47 1.17
N GLU A 46 4.07 -18.85 0.12
CA GLU A 46 4.54 -17.93 -0.91
C GLU A 46 3.57 -17.85 -2.09
N MET A 47 3.28 -16.63 -2.52
CA MET A 47 2.40 -16.38 -3.66
C MET A 47 3.04 -16.81 -4.99
N PRO A 48 2.28 -17.41 -5.93
CA PRO A 48 2.78 -17.75 -7.25
C PRO A 48 3.21 -16.49 -8.03
N LYS A 49 4.34 -16.59 -8.76
CA LYS A 49 4.83 -15.52 -9.67
C LYS A 49 4.32 -15.68 -11.13
N SER A 50 3.28 -16.49 -11.33
CA SER A 50 2.78 -16.94 -12.64
C SER A 50 1.85 -15.93 -13.33
N PRO A 51 1.48 -16.16 -14.61
CA PRO A 51 0.36 -15.48 -15.25
C PRO A 51 -0.92 -15.58 -14.40
N GLY A 52 -1.79 -14.57 -14.46
CA GLY A 52 -2.97 -14.49 -13.57
C GLY A 52 -2.68 -13.95 -12.17
N ARG A 53 -1.53 -13.29 -11.99
CA ARG A 53 -1.10 -12.69 -10.72
C ARG A 53 -2.19 -11.87 -10.01
N CYS A 54 -2.97 -11.07 -10.73
CA CYS A 54 -4.04 -10.25 -10.12
C CYS A 54 -5.12 -11.08 -9.42
N VAL A 55 -5.50 -12.24 -9.97
CA VAL A 55 -6.47 -13.15 -9.35
C VAL A 55 -5.86 -13.76 -8.09
N HIS A 56 -4.60 -14.19 -8.16
CA HIS A 56 -3.89 -14.69 -6.98
C HIS A 56 -3.73 -13.61 -5.90
N GLU A 57 -3.46 -12.37 -6.27
CA GLU A 57 -3.32 -11.23 -5.36
C GLU A 57 -4.67 -10.89 -4.70
N ALA A 58 -5.77 -10.95 -5.46
CA ALA A 58 -7.13 -10.76 -4.92
C ALA A 58 -7.51 -11.87 -3.93
N VAL A 59 -7.27 -13.14 -4.29
CA VAL A 59 -7.54 -14.29 -3.41
C VAL A 59 -6.70 -14.22 -2.14
N ALA A 60 -5.40 -13.92 -2.26
CA ALA A 60 -4.49 -13.80 -1.14
C ALA A 60 -4.89 -12.65 -0.20
N SER A 61 -5.28 -11.51 -0.77
CA SER A 61 -5.82 -10.36 -0.04
C SER A 61 -7.04 -10.75 0.80
N MET A 62 -7.98 -11.48 0.19
CA MET A 62 -9.17 -11.94 0.91
C MET A 62 -8.84 -12.92 2.03
N LYS A 63 -7.94 -13.88 1.78
CA LYS A 63 -7.46 -14.82 2.81
C LYS A 63 -6.81 -14.10 3.99
N LEU A 64 -6.03 -13.05 3.73
CA LEU A 64 -5.42 -12.26 4.80
C LEU A 64 -6.49 -11.59 5.68
N VAL A 65 -7.50 -10.98 5.06
CA VAL A 65 -8.60 -10.34 5.82
C VAL A 65 -9.38 -11.36 6.64
N LEU A 66 -9.70 -12.52 6.06
CA LEU A 66 -10.38 -13.60 6.79
C LEU A 66 -9.54 -14.07 7.98
N ALA A 67 -8.23 -14.26 7.80
CA ALA A 67 -7.32 -14.64 8.88
C ALA A 67 -7.29 -13.60 10.01
N ILE A 68 -7.37 -12.30 9.70
CA ILE A 68 -7.42 -11.24 10.71
C ILE A 68 -8.76 -11.22 11.44
N VAL A 69 -9.87 -11.32 10.71
CA VAL A 69 -11.23 -11.18 11.27
C VAL A 69 -11.67 -12.43 12.03
N GLU A 70 -11.44 -13.62 11.46
CA GLU A 70 -11.93 -14.89 12.01
C GLU A 70 -10.96 -15.50 13.01
N LEU A 71 -9.65 -15.51 12.68
CA LEU A 71 -8.63 -16.14 13.52
C LEU A 71 -8.02 -15.16 14.54
N ARG A 72 -8.41 -13.89 14.50
CA ARG A 72 -7.90 -12.79 15.36
C ARG A 72 -6.37 -12.74 15.41
N ILE A 73 -5.72 -13.05 14.29
CA ILE A 73 -4.26 -13.04 14.20
C ILE A 73 -3.79 -11.59 14.32
N ASP A 74 -2.84 -11.36 15.24
CA ASP A 74 -2.21 -10.06 15.41
C ASP A 74 -1.38 -9.71 14.18
N THR A 75 -1.60 -8.52 13.63
CA THR A 75 -1.04 -8.09 12.34
C THR A 75 0.34 -7.44 12.47
N SER A 76 1.01 -7.57 13.61
CA SER A 76 2.38 -7.05 13.80
C SER A 76 3.39 -7.88 12.99
N VAL A 77 3.41 -7.68 11.68
CA VAL A 77 4.37 -8.33 10.79
C VAL A 77 5.70 -7.58 10.87
N PRO A 78 6.81 -8.23 11.24
CA PRO A 78 8.13 -7.62 11.18
C PRO A 78 8.44 -7.15 9.76
N LEU A 79 8.89 -5.91 9.63
CA LEU A 79 9.34 -5.38 8.35
C LEU A 79 10.52 -6.22 7.85
N PRO A 80 10.59 -6.58 6.55
CA PRO A 80 11.77 -7.26 6.03
C PRO A 80 13.01 -6.40 6.25
N ASP A 81 14.11 -7.04 6.66
CA ASP A 81 15.40 -6.41 6.93
C ASP A 81 15.85 -5.56 5.72
N GLU A 82 16.09 -4.27 5.96
CA GLU A 82 16.40 -3.23 4.96
C GLU A 82 17.69 -3.52 4.17
N SER A 83 18.48 -4.49 4.59
CA SER A 83 19.72 -4.94 3.93
C SER A 83 19.51 -5.59 2.54
N ARG A 84 18.26 -5.80 2.10
CA ARG A 84 17.92 -6.31 0.75
C ARG A 84 17.21 -5.32 -0.17
N LEU A 85 17.01 -4.06 0.24
CA LEU A 85 16.44 -3.03 -0.62
C LEU A 85 17.56 -2.29 -1.35
N LEU A 86 17.63 -2.51 -2.66
CA LEU A 86 18.51 -1.77 -3.57
C LEU A 86 18.27 -0.25 -3.40
N PRO A 87 19.30 0.61 -3.53
CA PRO A 87 19.18 2.04 -3.24
C PRO A 87 18.16 2.68 -4.18
N LEU A 88 17.02 3.12 -3.63
CA LEU A 88 16.11 4.00 -4.35
C LEU A 88 16.74 5.40 -4.36
N GLU A 89 17.35 5.70 -5.51
CA GLU A 89 17.86 6.98 -5.95
C GLU A 89 17.14 8.19 -5.30
N LYS A 90 17.96 8.95 -4.58
CA LYS A 90 17.75 10.29 -4.01
C LYS A 90 17.25 11.31 -5.05
N ASN A 91 15.95 11.36 -5.32
CA ASN A 91 15.36 12.50 -6.02
C ASN A 91 15.02 13.62 -5.03
N VAL A 92 15.98 14.54 -4.88
CA VAL A 92 15.83 15.85 -4.24
C VAL A 92 14.74 16.63 -4.99
N VAL A 93 13.58 16.82 -4.36
CA VAL A 93 12.59 17.79 -4.82
C VAL A 93 12.76 19.08 -4.01
N SER A 94 13.51 20.00 -4.58
CA SER A 94 13.47 21.42 -4.23
C SER A 94 12.09 21.98 -4.57
N LYS A 95 11.39 22.53 -3.57
CA LYS A 95 10.20 23.35 -3.79
C LYS A 95 10.43 24.73 -3.19
N HIS A 96 11.00 25.62 -4.00
CA HIS A 96 10.87 27.06 -3.76
C HIS A 96 9.50 27.50 -4.32
N SER A 97 8.51 27.63 -3.43
CA SER A 97 7.16 28.08 -3.78
C SER A 97 7.15 29.61 -3.88
N ARG A 98 7.22 30.15 -5.11
CA ARG A 98 6.86 31.53 -5.42
C ARG A 98 5.33 31.66 -5.37
N ARG A 99 4.79 32.39 -4.39
CA ARG A 99 3.42 32.90 -4.44
C ARG A 99 3.44 34.37 -4.85
N ASN A 100 3.09 34.62 -6.12
CA ASN A 100 2.65 35.93 -6.59
C ASN A 100 1.18 36.09 -6.21
N LEU A 101 0.86 37.08 -5.38
CA LEU A 101 -0.51 37.59 -5.21
C LEU A 101 -0.49 39.06 -5.59
N ARG A 102 -1.01 39.36 -6.78
CA ARG A 102 -1.32 40.70 -7.25
C ARG A 102 -2.63 41.16 -6.62
N GLY A 103 -2.60 42.36 -6.03
CA GLY A 103 -3.61 43.40 -6.22
C GLY A 103 -4.79 43.46 -5.24
N ARG A 104 -4.78 44.48 -4.37
CA ARG A 104 -5.88 45.46 -4.19
C ARG A 104 -5.47 46.55 -3.18
N GLN A 105 -5.30 47.79 -3.65
CA GLN A 105 -5.63 49.04 -2.91
C GLN A 105 -7.18 49.15 -2.85
N PRO A 106 -7.85 49.94 -1.96
CA PRO A 106 -7.57 51.33 -1.50
C PRO A 106 -7.80 51.50 0.04
N LEU A 107 -7.76 52.64 0.74
CA LEU A 107 -7.83 54.09 0.49
C LEU A 107 -6.77 54.81 1.33
#